data_AF-A0A3L9Y324-F1
#
_entry.id   AF-A0A3L9Y324-F1
#
_cell.length_a   1.000
_cell.length_b   1.000
_cell.length_c   1.000
_cell.angle_alpha   90.00
_cell.angle_beta   90.00
_cell.angle_gamma   90.00
#
_symmetry.space_group_name_H-M   'P 1'
#
loop_
_entity.id
_entity.type
_entity.pdbx_description
1 polymer ?
#
loop_
_entity_poly.entity_id
_entity_poly.type
_entity_poly.pdbx_seq_one_letter_code
_entity_poly.pdbx_strand_id
1 'polypeptide(L)'
;MRTCLDACVLYPTVLREILMGVAGTGMITPVWSARILEEWARAAARRDPADEVIARGEIARLRALWPDAEIAPDPALEARLWLPDAADVHVLATALSGRAEAIVTLNLKDFPARELEGPGLSVLHPDALLRGLWAEAPEVIEEVVRRVYRQAETLSGEDLDLRKLMKRARLPRLGKALTV
;
A
#
# COMPACT_ATOMS: atom_id res chain seq x y z
N MET A 1 7.06 3.24 -11.82
CA MET A 1 7.86 2.63 -10.74
C MET A 1 7.16 1.38 -10.22
N ARG A 2 7.80 0.20 -10.21
CA ARG A 2 7.18 -1.01 -9.66
C ARG A 2 7.30 -1.04 -8.13
N THR A 3 6.20 -1.31 -7.44
CA THR A 3 6.11 -1.08 -5.99
C THR A 3 5.43 -2.24 -5.28
N CYS A 4 6.14 -2.89 -4.35
CA CYS A 4 5.58 -3.92 -3.50
C CYS A 4 4.76 -3.28 -2.38
N LEU A 5 3.48 -3.59 -2.29
CA LEU A 5 2.58 -3.06 -1.29
C LEU A 5 2.44 -4.05 -0.13
N ASP A 6 2.81 -3.62 1.06
CA ASP A 6 2.66 -4.40 2.29
C ASP A 6 1.17 -4.44 2.74
N ALA A 7 0.80 -5.46 3.51
CA ALA A 7 -0.55 -5.64 4.04
C ALA A 7 -0.99 -4.43 4.88
N CYS A 8 -0.07 -3.79 5.60
CA CYS A 8 -0.36 -2.62 6.42
C CYS A 8 -0.79 -1.37 5.63
N VAL A 9 -0.51 -1.31 4.33
CA VAL A 9 -0.98 -0.22 3.44
C VAL A 9 -2.16 -0.62 2.56
N LEU A 10 -2.42 -1.93 2.42
CA LEU A 10 -3.60 -2.47 1.74
C LEU A 10 -4.82 -2.59 2.68
N TYR A 11 -4.62 -2.82 3.97
CA TYR A 11 -5.73 -2.96 4.91
C TYR A 11 -6.57 -1.68 5.10
N PRO A 12 -5.98 -0.48 5.32
CA PRO A 12 -6.78 0.73 5.54
C PRO A 12 -7.42 1.20 4.23
N THR A 13 -8.76 1.15 4.15
CA THR A 13 -9.54 1.42 2.93
C THR A 13 -9.13 2.69 2.19
N VAL A 14 -9.13 3.85 2.87
CA VAL A 14 -8.81 5.14 2.21
C VAL A 14 -7.39 5.14 1.63
N LEU A 15 -6.43 4.57 2.35
CA LEU A 15 -5.05 4.49 1.89
C LEU A 15 -4.92 3.57 0.68
N ARG A 16 -5.52 2.37 0.74
CA ARG A 16 -5.56 1.43 -0.37
C ARG A 16 -6.19 2.04 -1.62
N GLU A 17 -7.35 2.69 -1.49
CA GLU A 17 -8.04 3.31 -2.63
C GLU A 17 -7.22 4.43 -3.27
N ILE A 18 -6.46 5.21 -2.48
CA ILE A 18 -5.55 6.22 -3.03
C ILE A 18 -4.38 5.53 -3.76
N LEU A 19 -3.72 4.54 -3.15
CA LEU A 19 -2.62 3.82 -3.78
C LEU A 19 -3.05 3.12 -5.09
N MET A 20 -4.21 2.48 -5.09
CA MET A 20 -4.78 1.84 -6.28
C MET A 20 -5.24 2.85 -7.32
N GLY A 21 -5.77 3.99 -6.88
CA GLY A 21 -6.10 5.10 -7.75
C GLY A 21 -4.88 5.65 -8.48
N VAL A 22 -3.76 5.82 -7.76
CA VAL A 22 -2.47 6.25 -8.32
C VAL A 22 -1.85 5.16 -9.20
N ALA A 23 -1.98 3.88 -8.83
CA ALA A 23 -1.58 2.79 -9.71
C ALA A 23 -2.33 2.84 -11.05
N GLY A 24 -3.63 3.17 -11.02
CA GLY A 24 -4.47 3.32 -12.21
C GLY A 24 -4.06 4.45 -13.15
N THR A 25 -3.22 5.40 -12.70
CA THR A 25 -2.66 6.46 -13.56
C THR A 25 -1.33 6.06 -14.20
N GLY A 26 -0.79 4.88 -13.87
CA GLY A 26 0.49 4.38 -14.36
C GLY A 26 1.72 4.95 -13.63
N MET A 27 1.54 5.81 -12.62
CA MET A 27 2.66 6.37 -11.85
C MET A 27 3.37 5.28 -11.01
N ILE A 28 2.61 4.30 -10.52
CA ILE A 28 3.15 3.09 -9.89
C ILE A 28 2.57 1.83 -10.51
N THR A 29 3.33 0.74 -10.49
CA THR A 29 2.88 -0.61 -10.85
C THR A 29 2.90 -1.46 -9.59
N PRO A 30 1.73 -1.78 -9.00
CA PRO A 30 1.70 -2.45 -7.72
C PRO A 30 2.05 -3.94 -7.89
N VAL A 31 2.72 -4.50 -6.88
CA VAL A 31 2.91 -5.94 -6.72
C VAL A 31 2.65 -6.35 -5.27
N TRP A 32 2.21 -7.58 -5.07
CA TRP A 32 2.01 -8.21 -3.76
C TRP A 32 2.05 -9.73 -3.92
N SER A 33 2.06 -10.48 -2.81
CA SER A 33 1.92 -11.94 -2.82
C SER A 33 0.56 -12.36 -2.24
N ALA A 34 0.18 -13.61 -2.47
CA ALA A 34 -0.98 -14.20 -1.81
C ALA A 34 -0.90 -14.09 -0.27
N ARG A 35 0.31 -14.17 0.30
CA ARG A 35 0.55 -14.10 1.74
C ARG A 35 0.31 -12.70 2.30
N ILE A 36 0.70 -11.66 1.58
CA ILE A 36 0.37 -10.26 1.92
C ILE A 36 -1.16 -10.06 1.99
N LEU A 37 -1.90 -10.56 1.01
CA LEU A 37 -3.37 -10.45 1.00
C LEU A 37 -4.01 -11.27 2.14
N GLU A 38 -3.45 -12.42 2.46
CA GLU A 38 -3.86 -13.23 3.60
C GLU A 38 -3.64 -12.50 4.94
N GLU A 39 -2.53 -11.78 5.08
CA GLU A 39 -2.24 -10.97 6.26
C GLU A 39 -3.21 -9.81 6.43
N TRP A 40 -3.63 -9.18 5.32
CA TRP A 40 -4.73 -8.22 5.33
C TRP A 40 -6.02 -8.87 5.85
N ALA A 41 -6.46 -10.01 5.29
CA ALA A 41 -7.67 -10.68 5.74
C ALA A 41 -7.62 -11.04 7.24
N ARG A 42 -6.48 -11.56 7.72
CA ARG A 42 -6.28 -11.87 9.14
C ARG A 42 -6.24 -10.63 10.03
N ALA A 43 -5.69 -9.51 9.53
CA ALA A 43 -5.70 -8.25 10.26
C ALA A 43 -7.12 -7.72 10.45
N ALA A 44 -7.99 -7.88 9.45
CA ALA A 44 -9.41 -7.58 9.56
C ALA A 44 -10.10 -8.47 10.61
N ALA A 45 -9.89 -9.79 10.53
CA ALA A 45 -10.44 -10.78 11.48
C ALA A 45 -10.07 -10.49 12.94
N ARG A 46 -8.86 -9.98 13.19
CA ARG A 46 -8.40 -9.60 14.54
C ARG A 46 -9.14 -8.38 15.11
N ARG A 47 -9.70 -7.50 14.26
CA ARG A 47 -10.55 -6.38 14.70
C ARG A 47 -11.95 -6.86 15.01
N ASP A 48 -12.56 -7.58 14.07
CA ASP A 48 -13.85 -8.24 14.20
C ASP A 48 -13.88 -9.43 13.21
N PRO A 49 -14.27 -10.65 13.63
CA PRO A 49 -14.43 -11.78 12.71
C PRO A 49 -15.33 -11.49 11.49
N ALA A 50 -16.34 -10.62 11.63
CA ALA A 50 -17.20 -10.22 10.52
C ALA A 50 -16.46 -9.40 9.45
N ASP A 51 -15.41 -8.67 9.84
CA ASP A 51 -14.59 -7.88 8.91
C ASP A 51 -13.77 -8.76 7.97
N GLU A 52 -13.48 -10.01 8.33
CA GLU A 52 -12.78 -10.94 7.43
C GLU A 52 -13.57 -11.15 6.13
N VAL A 53 -14.89 -11.35 6.24
CA VAL A 53 -15.76 -11.58 5.07
C VAL A 53 -15.71 -10.38 4.12
N ILE A 54 -15.73 -9.16 4.68
CA ILE A 54 -15.61 -7.91 3.92
C ILE A 54 -14.23 -7.85 3.25
N ALA A 55 -13.15 -8.06 4.01
CA ALA A 55 -11.78 -8.03 3.50
C ALA A 55 -11.57 -9.05 2.37
N ARG A 56 -12.11 -10.27 2.48
CA ARG A 56 -12.05 -11.30 1.44
C ARG A 56 -12.74 -10.86 0.15
N GLY A 57 -13.89 -10.20 0.26
CA GLY A 57 -14.60 -9.61 -0.88
C GLY A 57 -13.79 -8.51 -1.57
N GLU A 58 -13.19 -7.61 -0.77
CA GLU A 58 -12.32 -6.55 -1.28
C GLU A 58 -11.05 -7.11 -1.94
N ILE A 59 -10.42 -8.14 -1.37
CA ILE A 59 -9.28 -8.86 -1.94
C ILE A 59 -9.65 -9.50 -3.29
N ALA A 60 -10.81 -10.15 -3.38
CA ALA A 60 -11.26 -10.76 -4.62
C ALA A 60 -11.46 -9.71 -5.73
N ARG A 61 -12.06 -8.56 -5.37
CA ARG A 61 -12.19 -7.42 -6.29
C ARG A 61 -10.83 -6.85 -6.70
N LEU A 62 -9.90 -6.71 -5.76
CA LEU A 62 -8.55 -6.22 -6.03
C LEU A 62 -7.82 -7.10 -7.03
N ARG A 63 -7.85 -8.43 -6.85
CA ARG A 63 -7.28 -9.41 -7.78
C ARG A 63 -7.89 -9.32 -9.18
N ALA A 64 -9.21 -9.15 -9.27
CA ALA A 64 -9.88 -9.02 -10.56
C ALA A 64 -9.47 -7.74 -11.31
N LEU A 65 -9.19 -6.65 -10.59
CA LEU A 65 -8.74 -5.39 -11.18
C LEU A 65 -7.25 -5.38 -11.53
N TRP A 66 -6.44 -6.20 -10.86
CA TRP A 66 -4.98 -6.23 -10.98
C TRP A 66 -4.45 -7.67 -11.14
N PRO A 67 -4.78 -8.37 -12.24
CA PRO A 67 -4.43 -9.78 -12.41
C PRO A 67 -2.92 -10.04 -12.43
N ASP A 68 -2.11 -9.05 -12.86
CA ASP A 68 -0.65 -9.18 -12.99
C ASP A 68 0.13 -8.70 -11.75
N ALA A 69 -0.56 -8.25 -10.70
CA ALA A 69 0.09 -7.72 -9.50
C ALA A 69 0.46 -8.81 -8.48
N GLU A 70 -0.17 -9.98 -8.52
CA GLU A 70 0.13 -11.06 -7.60
C GLU A 70 1.37 -11.86 -8.05
N ILE A 71 2.48 -11.66 -7.35
CA ILE A 71 3.76 -12.33 -7.60
C ILE A 71 4.03 -13.36 -6.49
N ALA A 72 4.31 -14.59 -6.89
CA ALA A 72 4.79 -15.61 -5.97
C ALA A 72 6.27 -15.34 -5.62
N PRO A 73 6.65 -15.23 -4.34
CA PRO A 73 8.04 -15.12 -3.95
C PRO A 73 8.80 -16.43 -4.27
N ASP A 74 10.06 -16.33 -4.69
CA ASP A 74 10.95 -17.49 -4.84
C ASP A 74 11.29 -18.06 -3.43
N PRO A 75 10.89 -19.30 -3.10
CA PRO A 75 11.14 -19.88 -1.77
C PRO A 75 12.63 -20.01 -1.45
N ALA A 76 13.48 -20.25 -2.44
CA ALA A 76 14.92 -20.35 -2.24
C ALA A 76 15.55 -18.98 -1.97
N LEU A 77 14.95 -17.91 -2.51
CA LEU A 77 15.29 -16.53 -2.16
C LEU A 77 14.76 -16.17 -0.78
N GLU A 78 13.51 -16.48 -0.44
CA GLU A 78 12.97 -16.21 0.88
C GLU A 78 13.82 -16.85 1.99
N ALA A 79 14.28 -18.09 1.79
CA ALA A 79 15.08 -18.83 2.76
C ALA A 79 16.48 -18.24 3.04
N ARG A 80 17.04 -17.42 2.15
CA ARG A 80 18.36 -16.79 2.33
C ARG A 80 18.28 -15.35 2.84
N LEU A 81 17.09 -14.78 2.86
CA LEU A 81 16.86 -13.41 3.32
C LEU A 81 16.75 -13.39 4.85
N TRP A 82 17.11 -12.26 5.42
CA TRP A 82 17.00 -12.01 6.84
C TRP A 82 16.51 -10.58 7.08
N LEU A 83 15.56 -10.43 7.99
CA LEU A 83 15.10 -9.15 8.51
C LEU A 83 14.94 -9.26 10.03
N PRO A 84 14.97 -8.14 10.76
CA PRO A 84 14.71 -8.15 12.20
C PRO A 84 13.34 -8.76 12.56
N ASP A 85 12.31 -8.53 11.74
CA ASP A 85 11.04 -9.24 11.81
C ASP A 85 10.99 -10.35 10.76
N ALA A 86 10.97 -11.60 11.21
CA ALA A 86 10.86 -12.76 10.33
C ALA A 86 9.52 -12.82 9.59
N ALA A 87 8.47 -12.16 10.10
CA ALA A 87 7.19 -12.06 9.42
C ALA A 87 7.27 -11.22 8.14
N ASP A 88 8.20 -10.27 8.05
CA ASP A 88 8.34 -9.35 6.91
C ASP A 88 9.26 -9.88 5.81
N VAL A 89 9.97 -10.99 6.05
CA VAL A 89 10.90 -11.59 5.08
C VAL A 89 10.18 -11.96 3.77
N HIS A 90 8.91 -12.39 3.84
CA HIS A 90 8.15 -12.69 2.62
C HIS A 90 7.82 -11.43 1.80
N VAL A 91 7.67 -10.27 2.44
CA VAL A 91 7.41 -9.00 1.76
C VAL A 91 8.65 -8.63 0.95
N LEU A 92 9.84 -8.76 1.55
CA LEU A 92 11.12 -8.58 0.86
C LEU A 92 11.30 -9.59 -0.28
N ALA A 93 11.04 -10.87 -0.04
CA ALA A 93 11.11 -11.90 -1.08
C ALA A 93 10.17 -11.62 -2.25
N THR A 94 8.96 -11.14 -1.97
CA THR A 94 7.96 -10.73 -2.96
C THR A 94 8.45 -9.54 -3.78
N ALA A 95 8.99 -8.52 -3.11
CA ALA A 95 9.54 -7.34 -3.76
C ALA A 95 10.66 -7.70 -4.73
N LEU A 96 11.61 -8.53 -4.31
CA LEU A 96 12.74 -8.95 -5.14
C LEU A 96 12.29 -9.85 -6.30
N SER A 97 11.42 -10.83 -6.03
CA SER A 97 10.89 -11.73 -7.08
C SER A 97 10.06 -10.96 -8.12
N GLY A 98 9.31 -9.96 -7.66
CA GLY A 98 8.55 -9.05 -8.50
C GLY A 98 9.38 -7.97 -9.18
N ARG A 99 10.69 -7.88 -8.92
CA ARG A 99 11.56 -6.79 -9.41
C ARG A 99 11.01 -5.41 -9.05
N ALA A 100 10.47 -5.27 -7.84
CA ALA A 100 10.03 -4.00 -7.33
C ALA A 100 11.23 -3.07 -7.11
N GLU A 101 11.01 -1.78 -7.37
CA GLU A 101 11.97 -0.72 -7.09
C GLU A 101 11.79 -0.16 -5.67
N ALA A 102 10.59 -0.35 -5.09
CA ALA A 102 10.30 0.03 -3.72
C ALA A 102 9.35 -0.93 -3.00
N ILE A 103 9.50 -1.08 -1.68
CA ILE A 103 8.46 -1.57 -0.76
C ILE A 103 7.75 -0.35 -0.17
N VAL A 104 6.42 -0.38 -0.13
CA VAL A 104 5.60 0.62 0.57
C VAL A 104 5.00 -0.01 1.81
N THR A 105 5.39 0.51 2.97
CA THR A 105 4.98 0.01 4.28
C THR A 105 4.84 1.17 5.29
N LEU A 106 4.04 0.95 6.33
CA LEU A 106 4.00 1.82 7.51
C LEU A 106 5.13 1.51 8.50
N ASN A 107 5.78 0.35 8.37
CA ASN A 107 6.73 -0.17 9.35
C ASN A 107 8.19 -0.11 8.84
N LEU A 108 8.68 1.08 8.51
CA LEU A 108 10.02 1.27 7.93
C LEU A 108 11.17 0.60 8.71
N LYS A 109 11.06 0.55 10.04
CA LYS A 109 12.07 -0.02 10.93
C LYS A 109 12.30 -1.52 10.73
N ASP A 110 11.31 -2.23 10.18
CA ASP A 110 11.38 -3.68 9.97
C ASP A 110 12.18 -4.03 8.69
N PHE A 111 12.52 -3.00 7.90
CA PHE A 111 13.35 -3.11 6.70
C PHE A 111 14.59 -2.18 6.80
N PRO A 112 15.56 -2.50 7.68
CA PRO A 112 16.75 -1.68 7.86
C PRO A 112 17.60 -1.63 6.58
N ALA A 113 18.09 -0.43 6.23
CA ALA A 113 18.80 -0.15 4.98
C ALA A 113 19.95 -1.13 4.68
N ARG A 114 20.72 -1.53 5.71
CA ARG A 114 21.85 -2.46 5.56
C ARG A 114 21.46 -3.83 4.97
N GLU A 115 20.24 -4.29 5.21
CA GLU A 115 19.75 -5.59 4.68
C GLU A 115 19.18 -5.44 3.26
N LEU A 116 19.09 -4.19 2.77
CA LEU A 116 18.59 -3.81 1.46
C LEU A 116 19.72 -3.27 0.56
N GLU A 117 20.95 -3.21 1.07
CA GLU A 117 22.14 -2.83 0.32
C GLU A 117 22.47 -3.95 -0.69
N GLY A 118 22.37 -3.65 -1.98
CA GLY A 118 22.59 -4.62 -3.07
C GLY A 118 21.47 -4.66 -4.12
N PRO A 119 20.20 -4.94 -3.75
CA PRO A 119 19.10 -5.08 -4.71
C PRO A 119 18.58 -3.80 -5.37
N GLY A 120 19.05 -2.60 -4.96
CA GLY A 120 18.53 -1.33 -5.48
C GLY A 120 17.07 -1.06 -5.07
N LEU A 121 16.63 -1.69 -3.98
CA LEU A 121 15.27 -1.64 -3.45
C LEU A 121 15.15 -0.54 -2.39
N SER A 122 14.23 0.40 -2.58
CA SER A 122 13.90 1.42 -1.58
C SER A 122 12.78 0.95 -0.65
N VAL A 123 12.70 1.52 0.56
CA VAL A 123 11.53 1.33 1.44
C VAL A 123 10.94 2.69 1.75
N LEU A 124 9.66 2.86 1.40
CA LEU A 124 8.99 4.14 1.41
C LEU A 124 7.75 4.10 2.30
N HIS A 125 7.57 5.15 3.10
CA HIS A 125 6.30 5.38 3.77
C HIS A 125 5.28 5.87 2.73
N PRO A 126 4.01 5.42 2.74
CA PRO A 126 3.02 5.81 1.74
C PRO A 126 2.83 7.33 1.63
N ASP A 127 2.83 8.05 2.77
CA ASP A 127 2.74 9.52 2.79
C ASP A 127 3.94 10.20 2.09
N ALA A 128 5.14 9.62 2.22
CA ALA A 128 6.32 10.16 1.55
C ALA A 128 6.28 9.89 0.05
N LEU A 129 5.90 8.67 -0.35
CA LEU A 129 5.69 8.30 -1.75
C LEU A 129 4.65 9.22 -2.42
N LEU A 130 3.44 9.29 -1.88
CA LEU A 130 2.34 10.05 -2.47
C LEU A 130 2.62 11.55 -2.49
N ARG A 131 3.34 12.08 -1.49
CA ARG A 131 3.77 13.48 -1.50
C ARG A 131 4.84 13.76 -2.57
N GLY A 132 5.72 12.80 -2.84
CA GLY A 132 6.69 12.86 -3.95
C GLY A 132 5.97 12.89 -5.30
N LEU A 133 5.07 11.93 -5.52
CA LEU A 133 4.27 11.87 -6.74
C LEU A 133 3.39 13.12 -6.94
N TRP A 134 2.86 13.71 -5.86
CA TRP A 134 2.14 14.98 -5.94
C TRP A 134 3.06 16.14 -6.33
N ALA A 135 4.34 16.14 -5.92
CA ALA A 135 5.29 17.16 -6.35
C ALA A 135 5.58 17.08 -7.86
N GLU A 136 5.56 15.87 -8.42
CA GLU A 136 5.83 15.59 -9.82
C GLU A 136 4.60 15.83 -10.71
N ALA A 137 3.41 15.41 -10.27
CA ALA A 137 2.16 15.55 -11.01
C ALA A 137 0.99 15.91 -10.05
N PRO A 138 0.92 17.19 -9.59
CA PRO A 138 -0.08 17.61 -8.61
C PRO A 138 -1.51 17.29 -9.03
N GLU A 139 -1.89 17.68 -10.25
CA GLU A 139 -3.25 17.51 -10.80
C GLU A 139 -3.70 16.04 -10.82
N VAL A 140 -2.79 15.12 -11.12
CA VAL A 140 -3.08 13.68 -11.21
C VAL A 140 -3.38 13.13 -9.81
N ILE A 141 -2.55 13.48 -8.83
CA ILE A 141 -2.74 13.01 -7.45
C ILE A 141 -3.96 13.67 -6.81
N GLU A 142 -4.18 14.96 -7.09
CA GLU A 142 -5.36 15.69 -6.62
C GLU A 142 -6.65 15.09 -7.12
N GLU A 143 -6.75 14.72 -8.41
CA GLU A 143 -7.96 14.08 -8.93
C GLU A 143 -8.20 12.70 -8.30
N VAL A 144 -7.14 11.89 -8.11
CA VAL A 144 -7.25 10.61 -7.40
C VAL A 144 -7.76 10.81 -5.97
N VAL A 145 -7.17 11.74 -5.23
CA VAL A 145 -7.57 12.00 -3.84
C VAL A 145 -9.00 12.56 -3.79
N ARG A 146 -9.36 13.49 -4.68
CA ARG A 146 -10.70 14.08 -4.75
C ARG A 146 -11.76 13.02 -5.08
N ARG A 147 -11.46 12.04 -5.93
CA ARG A 147 -12.34 10.89 -6.19
C ARG A 147 -12.54 10.03 -4.93
N VAL A 148 -11.46 9.65 -4.24
CA VAL A 148 -11.55 8.84 -3.01
C VAL A 148 -12.26 9.61 -1.89
N TYR A 149 -11.98 10.90 -1.77
CA TYR A 149 -12.62 11.79 -0.81
C TYR A 149 -14.14 11.86 -1.02
N ARG A 150 -14.61 12.14 -2.25
CA ARG A 150 -16.05 12.15 -2.58
C ARG A 150 -16.73 10.81 -2.28
N GLN A 151 -16.05 9.70 -2.55
CA GLN A 151 -16.57 8.37 -2.22
C GLN A 151 -16.67 8.16 -0.71
N ALA A 152 -15.68 8.63 0.06
CA ALA A 152 -15.71 8.55 1.51
C ALA A 152 -16.87 9.38 2.11
N GLU A 153 -17.11 10.60 1.63
CA GLU A 153 -18.25 11.44 2.04
C GLU A 153 -19.59 10.79 1.71
N THR A 154 -19.71 10.22 0.51
CA THR A 154 -20.93 9.52 0.09
C THR A 154 -21.23 8.33 0.99
N LEU A 155 -20.21 7.57 1.40
CA LEU A 155 -20.36 6.41 2.28
C LEU A 155 -20.60 6.80 3.74
N SER A 156 -20.02 7.91 4.22
CA SER A 156 -20.25 8.39 5.59
C SER A 156 -21.58 9.11 5.75
N GLY A 157 -22.13 9.70 4.70
CA GLY A 157 -23.34 10.52 4.76
C GLY A 157 -23.14 11.86 5.49
N GLU A 158 -21.89 12.27 5.66
CA GLU A 158 -21.48 13.48 6.39
C GLU A 158 -20.37 14.20 5.61
N ASP A 159 -20.33 15.54 5.73
CA ASP A 159 -19.22 16.36 5.23
C ASP A 159 -17.95 16.03 6.04
N LEU A 160 -16.94 15.53 5.35
CA LEU A 160 -15.66 15.20 5.97
C LEU A 160 -14.70 16.39 5.89
N ASP A 161 -13.71 16.41 6.77
CA ASP A 161 -12.57 17.32 6.61
C ASP A 161 -11.45 16.56 5.90
N LEU A 162 -11.07 17.00 4.69
CA LEU A 162 -10.06 16.32 3.86
C LEU A 162 -8.75 16.11 4.64
N ARG A 163 -8.29 17.12 5.38
CA ARG A 163 -7.03 17.04 6.14
C ARG A 163 -7.11 16.04 7.28
N LYS A 164 -8.25 15.99 8.00
CA LYS A 164 -8.51 14.98 9.05
C LYS A 164 -8.62 13.58 8.44
N LEU A 165 -9.28 13.43 7.29
CA LEU A 165 -9.37 12.16 6.58
C LEU A 165 -7.98 11.65 6.18
N MET A 166 -7.16 12.50 5.55
CA MET A 166 -5.79 12.16 5.17
C MET A 166 -4.95 11.79 6.39
N LYS A 167 -5.05 12.55 7.49
CA LYS A 167 -4.35 12.20 8.76
C LYS A 167 -4.77 10.81 9.28
N ARG A 168 -6.08 10.49 9.27
CA ARG A 168 -6.59 9.16 9.67
C ARG A 168 -6.04 8.05 8.76
N ALA A 169 -5.93 8.33 7.46
CA ALA A 169 -5.36 7.43 6.46
C ALA A 169 -3.82 7.34 6.49
N ARG A 170 -3.15 7.91 7.51
CA ARG A 170 -1.68 7.95 7.64
C ARG A 170 -0.99 8.78 6.54
N LEU A 171 -1.67 9.80 6.01
CA LEU A 171 -1.19 10.70 4.96
C LEU A 171 -1.14 12.19 5.39
N PRO A 172 -0.57 12.55 6.56
CA PRO A 172 -0.61 13.93 7.03
C PRO A 172 0.17 14.93 6.14
N ARG A 173 1.26 14.51 5.47
CA ARG A 173 2.05 15.42 4.61
C ARG A 173 1.35 15.68 3.30
N LEU A 174 0.77 14.65 2.68
CA LEU A 174 -0.08 14.82 1.50
C LEU A 174 -1.30 15.69 1.84
N GLY A 175 -1.99 15.39 2.96
CA GLY A 175 -3.14 16.18 3.39
C GLY A 175 -2.81 17.65 3.66
N LYS A 176 -1.59 17.97 4.11
CA LYS A 176 -1.14 19.37 4.23
C LYS A 176 -0.93 20.03 2.87
N ALA A 177 -0.42 19.30 1.87
CA ALA A 177 -0.13 19.82 0.53
C ALA A 177 -1.41 20.14 -0.26
N LEU A 178 -2.47 19.36 -0.07
CA LEU A 178 -3.75 19.51 -0.76
C LEU A 178 -4.64 20.65 -0.23
N THR A 179 -4.25 21.28 0.88
CA THR A 179 -5.05 22.32 1.56
C THR A 179 -4.33 23.67 1.61
N VAL A 180 -3.42 23.92 0.66
CA VAL A 180 -2.69 25.18 0.53
C VAL A 180 -3.34 26.04 -0.54
#